data_AF-A0A949CLE5-F1
#
_entry.id   AF-A0A949CLE5-F1
#
_cell.length_a   1.000
_cell.length_b   1.000
_cell.length_c   1.000
_cell.angle_alpha   90.00
_cell.angle_beta   90.00
_cell.angle_gamma   90.00
#
_symmetry.space_group_name_H-M   'P 1'
#
loop_
_entity.id
_entity.type
_entity.pdbx_description
1 polymer ?
#
loop_
_entity_poly.entity_id
_entity_poly.type
_entity_poly.pdbx_seq_one_letter_code
_entity_poly.pdbx_strand_id
1 'polypeptide(L)'
;NQRGAFYVSTIALSDPDGMVHVETRGECWGRVLRKPRGEGGFGYDPLFEIAEYHQTFAEMGAAVKRAISHRARSLRAFLRILDNLVSS
;
A
#
# COMPACT_ATOMS: atom_id res chain seq x y z
N ASN A 1 -18.83 -10.57 13.26
CA ASN A 1 -18.89 -10.17 11.84
C ASN A 1 -17.48 -9.74 11.40
N GLN A 2 -16.67 -10.65 10.85
CA GLN A 2 -15.24 -10.45 10.57
C GLN A 2 -15.03 -10.01 9.11
N ARG A 3 -14.75 -8.71 8.89
CA ARG A 3 -14.45 -8.16 7.54
C ARG A 3 -13.16 -7.33 7.52
N GLY A 4 -12.29 -7.54 8.51
CA GLY A 4 -10.96 -6.94 8.50
C GLY A 4 -10.18 -7.46 7.29
N ALA A 5 -9.50 -6.56 6.59
CA ALA A 5 -8.66 -6.87 5.45
C ALA A 5 -7.53 -5.85 5.36
N PHE A 6 -6.52 -6.14 4.54
CA PHE A 6 -5.50 -5.15 4.22
C PHE A 6 -5.09 -5.26 2.76
N TYR A 7 -4.74 -4.12 2.16
CA TYR A 7 -3.96 -4.13 0.95
C TYR A 7 -2.48 -4.34 1.28
N VAL A 8 -1.77 -5.03 0.39
CA VAL A 8 -0.34 -5.32 0.51
C VAL A 8 0.41 -4.94 -0.77
N SER A 9 1.60 -4.37 -0.64
CA SER A 9 2.55 -4.20 -1.73
C SER A 9 3.92 -4.69 -1.29
N THR A 10 4.55 -5.50 -2.13
CA THR A 10 5.94 -5.92 -1.97
C THR A 10 6.79 -5.29 -3.07
N ILE A 11 8.02 -4.87 -2.74
CA ILE A 11 9.03 -4.40 -3.69
C ILE A 11 10.28 -5.24 -3.46
N ALA A 12 10.84 -5.80 -4.53
CA ALA A 12 12.10 -6.53 -4.51
C ALA A 12 13.08 -5.92 -5.53
N LEU A 13 14.37 -5.90 -5.17
CA LEU A 13 15.47 -5.53 -6.05
C LEU A 13 16.49 -6.67 -6.09
N SER A 14 16.78 -7.17 -7.29
CA SER A 14 17.82 -8.17 -7.52
C SER A 14 18.90 -7.64 -8.46
N ASP A 15 20.10 -8.23 -8.37
CA ASP A 15 21.16 -8.02 -9.36
C ASP A 15 20.96 -8.92 -10.61
N PRO A 16 21.82 -8.79 -11.64
CA PRO A 16 21.75 -9.64 -12.84
C PRO A 16 22.00 -11.13 -12.59
N ASP A 17 22.66 -11.49 -11.48
CA ASP A 17 22.90 -12.88 -11.08
C ASP A 17 21.67 -13.49 -10.37
N GLY A 18 20.64 -12.68 -10.13
CA GLY A 18 19.39 -13.10 -9.49
C GLY A 18 19.41 -13.03 -7.96
N MET A 19 20.46 -12.48 -7.36
CA MET A 19 20.53 -12.29 -5.91
C MET A 19 19.63 -11.13 -5.49
N VAL A 20 18.72 -11.37 -4.56
CA VAL A 20 17.81 -10.34 -4.02
C VAL A 20 18.53 -9.55 -2.92
N HIS A 21 18.75 -8.26 -3.16
CA HIS A 21 19.43 -7.35 -2.24
C HIS A 21 18.46 -6.59 -1.34
N VAL A 22 17.23 -6.37 -1.82
CA VAL A 22 16.20 -5.67 -1.06
C VAL A 22 14.87 -6.39 -1.24
N GLU A 23 14.16 -6.63 -0.15
CA GLU A 23 12.75 -6.98 -0.15
C GLU A 23 12.03 -6.13 0.90
N THR A 24 10.94 -5.48 0.51
CA THR A 24 10.13 -4.67 1.43
C THR A 24 8.66 -4.92 1.22
N ARG A 25 7.89 -4.86 2.31
CA ARG A 25 6.44 -5.07 2.32
C ARG A 25 5.77 -3.90 3.02
N GLY A 26 4.72 -3.39 2.41
CA GLY A 26 3.86 -2.34 2.95
C GLY A 26 2.44 -2.86 3.03
N GLU A 27 1.81 -2.66 4.18
CA GLU A 27 0.41 -3.05 4.41
C GLU A 27 -0.43 -1.84 4.78
N CYS A 28 -1.68 -1.83 4.34
CA CYS A 28 -2.65 -0.81 4.70
C CYS A 28 -3.92 -1.52 5.15
N TRP A 29 -4.21 -1.45 6.45
CA TRP A 29 -5.31 -2.15 7.11
C TRP A 29 -6.60 -1.37 6.96
N GLY A 30 -7.70 -2.11 6.84
CA GLY A 30 -9.04 -1.55 6.67
C GLY A 30 -10.09 -2.65 6.79
N ARG A 31 -11.25 -2.41 6.19
CA ARG A 31 -12.34 -3.39 6.17
C ARG A 31 -13.09 -3.39 4.85
N VAL A 32 -13.61 -4.55 4.49
CA VAL A 32 -14.43 -4.72 3.29
C VAL A 32 -15.88 -4.32 3.59
N LEU A 33 -16.40 -3.38 2.79
CA LEU A 33 -17.79 -2.96 2.82
C LEU A 33 -18.71 -3.95 2.11
N ARG A 34 -20.00 -3.86 2.42
CA ARG A 34 -21.03 -4.66 1.74
C ARG A 34 -21.51 -4.04 0.42
N LYS A 35 -21.32 -2.74 0.26
CA LYS A 35 -21.68 -1.99 -0.94
C LYS A 35 -20.53 -1.04 -1.27
N PRO A 36 -20.19 -0.87 -2.56
CA PRO A 36 -19.14 0.05 -2.96
C PRO A 36 -19.55 1.50 -2.66
N ARG A 37 -18.56 2.36 -2.38
CA ARG A 37 -18.71 3.82 -2.31
C ARG A 37 -17.52 4.53 -2.95
N GLY A 38 -17.76 5.70 -3.53
CA GLY A 38 -16.76 6.48 -4.27
C GLY A 38 -16.66 6.10 -5.74
N GLU A 39 -16.22 7.05 -6.56
CA GLU A 39 -16.11 6.92 -8.02
C GLU A 39 -14.65 6.84 -8.49
N GLY A 40 -13.70 7.11 -7.61
CA GLY A 40 -12.27 7.10 -7.91
C GLY A 40 -11.59 5.75 -7.68
N GLY A 41 -10.29 5.70 -7.96
CA GLY A 41 -9.49 4.47 -7.74
C GLY A 41 -9.78 3.38 -8.77
N PHE A 42 -9.47 2.14 -8.41
CA PHE A 42 -9.64 0.97 -9.28
C PHE A 42 -9.83 -0.30 -8.46
N GLY A 43 -10.33 -1.37 -9.09
CA GLY A 43 -10.47 -2.68 -8.45
C GLY A 43 -11.33 -2.63 -7.19
N TYR A 44 -10.77 -3.05 -6.05
CA TYR A 44 -11.49 -3.13 -4.77
C TYR A 44 -11.54 -1.82 -3.99
N ASP A 45 -10.97 -0.73 -4.52
CA ASP A 45 -10.93 0.58 -3.86
C ASP A 45 -12.30 1.06 -3.36
N PRO A 46 -13.42 0.91 -4.11
CA PRO A 46 -14.74 1.30 -3.62
C PRO A 46 -15.28 0.45 -2.47
N LEU A 47 -14.73 -0.75 -2.24
CA LEU A 47 -15.14 -1.65 -1.17
C LEU A 47 -14.21 -1.61 0.03
N PHE A 48 -13.02 -1.03 -0.09
CA PHE A 48 -11.99 -1.05 0.94
C PHE A 48 -12.01 0.23 1.77
N GLU A 49 -12.59 0.18 2.96
CA GLU A 49 -12.72 1.32 3.87
C GLU A 49 -11.57 1.39 4.88
N ILE A 50 -10.99 2.57 5.03
CA ILE A 50 -10.08 2.89 6.12
C ILE A 50 -10.90 3.46 7.27
N ALA A 51 -10.91 2.74 8.39
CA ALA A 51 -11.80 3.02 9.51
C ALA A 51 -11.57 4.41 10.11
N GLU A 52 -10.31 4.83 10.20
CA GLU A 52 -9.87 6.11 10.78
C GLU A 52 -10.31 7.32 9.95
N TYR A 53 -10.60 7.12 8.66
CA TYR A 53 -11.02 8.20 7.75
C TYR A 53 -12.49 8.10 7.38
N HIS A 54 -13.19 7.02 7.76
CA HIS A 54 -14.56 6.73 7.34
C HIS A 54 -14.79 6.81 5.82
N GLN A 55 -13.72 6.58 5.05
CA GLN A 55 -13.68 6.69 3.60
C GLN A 55 -13.17 5.40 2.98
N THR A 56 -13.74 5.04 1.85
CA THR A 56 -13.16 4.01 0.98
C THR A 56 -11.92 4.54 0.29
N PHE A 57 -11.05 3.65 -0.16
CA PHE A 57 -9.94 4.05 -1.01
C PHE A 57 -10.45 4.80 -2.25
N ALA A 58 -11.61 4.47 -2.82
CA ALA A 58 -12.17 5.21 -3.96
C ALA A 58 -12.59 6.66 -3.63
N GLU A 59 -12.95 6.93 -2.38
CA GLU A 59 -13.33 8.27 -1.89
C GLU A 59 -12.10 9.12 -1.52
N MET A 60 -10.93 8.51 -1.31
CA MET A 60 -9.72 9.20 -0.87
C MET A 60 -8.99 9.93 -2.01
N GLY A 61 -8.66 11.19 -1.77
CA GLY A 61 -7.79 11.99 -2.63
C GLY A 61 -6.36 11.45 -2.72
N ALA A 62 -5.67 11.77 -3.82
CA ALA A 62 -4.32 11.27 -4.10
C ALA A 62 -3.28 11.64 -3.03
N ALA A 63 -3.40 12.81 -2.40
CA ALA A 63 -2.49 13.24 -1.33
C ALA A 63 -2.55 12.31 -0.11
N VAL A 64 -3.76 11.96 0.34
CA VAL A 64 -3.95 11.02 1.46
C VAL A 64 -3.41 9.64 1.09
N LYS A 65 -3.71 9.14 -0.12
CA LYS A 65 -3.18 7.85 -0.61
C LYS A 65 -1.65 7.81 -0.62
N ARG A 66 -0.97 8.91 -1.00
CA ARG A 66 0.50 9.01 -0.95
C ARG A 66 1.05 8.95 0.48
N ALA A 67 0.29 9.42 1.47
CA ALA A 67 0.69 9.31 2.86
C ALA A 67 0.50 7.87 3.39
N ILE A 68 -0.68 7.27 3.21
CA ILE A 68 -1.07 6.09 4.00
C ILE A 68 -1.08 4.76 3.27
N SER A 69 -1.05 4.74 1.92
CA SER A 69 -1.25 3.50 1.17
C SER A 69 -0.13 2.47 1.35
N HIS A 70 -0.49 1.21 1.13
CA HIS A 70 0.42 0.06 1.15
C HIS A 70 1.63 0.27 0.22
N ARG A 71 1.41 0.78 -1.00
CA ARG A 71 2.48 1.12 -1.95
C ARG A 71 3.40 2.23 -1.44
N ALA A 72 2.84 3.26 -0.81
CA ALA A 72 3.66 4.34 -0.27
C ALA A 72 4.50 3.86 0.92
N ARG A 73 3.95 2.94 1.74
CA ARG A 73 4.67 2.32 2.85
C ARG A 73 5.80 1.42 2.37
N SER A 74 5.56 0.53 1.40
CA SER A 74 6.61 -0.33 0.82
C SER A 74 7.69 0.51 0.15
N LEU A 75 7.32 1.52 -0.64
CA LEU A 75 8.29 2.39 -1.31
C LEU A 75 9.16 3.19 -0.32
N ARG A 76 8.60 3.72 0.77
CA ARG A 76 9.40 4.39 1.81
C ARG A 76 10.34 3.44 2.55
N ALA A 77 9.93 2.19 2.76
CA ALA A 77 10.84 1.18 3.30
C ALA A 77 11.96 0.88 2.30
N PHE A 78 11.61 0.70 1.03
CA PHE A 78 12.55 0.42 -0.05
C PHE A 78 13.61 1.52 -0.19
N LEU A 79 13.18 2.79 -0.29
CA LEU A 79 14.10 3.92 -0.45
C LEU A 79 15.12 4.04 0.69
N ARG A 80 14.71 3.72 1.93
CA ARG A 80 15.64 3.72 3.08
C ARG A 80 16.72 2.66 2.97
N ILE A 81 16.38 1.48 2.45
CA ILE A 81 17.37 0.41 2.27
C ILE A 81 18.24 0.71 1.06
N LEU A 82 17.65 1.19 -0.03
CA LEU A 82 18.38 1.57 -1.23
C LEU A 82 19.43 2.64 -0.94
N ASP A 83 19.09 3.66 -0.15
CA ASP A 83 20.02 4.75 0.22
C ASP A 83 21.26 4.22 0.95
N ASN A 84 21.08 3.25 1.86
CA ASN A 84 22.18 2.59 2.54
C ASN A 84 23.05 1.77 1.57
N LEU A 85 22.44 1.09 0.60
CA LEU A 85 23.16 0.27 -0.38
C LEU A 85 24.02 1.10 -1.34
N VAL A 86 23.55 2.29 -1.74
CA VAL A 86 24.28 3.15 -2.70
C VAL A 86 25.29 4.08 -2.03
N SER A 87 25.16 4.29 -0.71
CA SER A 87 26.07 5.11 0.09
C SER A 87 27.21 4.30 0.73
N SER A 88 27.21 2.98 0.54
CA SER A 88 28.27 2.05 0.96
C SER A 88 29.27 1.83 -0.16
#